data_AF-A0A3D2CCN7-F1
#
_entry.id   AF-A0A3D2CCN7-F1
#
_cell.length_a   1.000
_cell.length_b   1.000
_cell.length_c   1.000
_cell.angle_alpha   90.00
_cell.angle_beta   90.00
_cell.angle_gamma   90.00
#
_symmetry.space_group_name_H-M   'P 1'
#
loop_
_entity.id
_entity.type
_entity.pdbx_description
1 polymer ?
#
loop_
_entity_poly.entity_id
_entity_poly.type
_entity_poly.pdbx_seq_one_letter_code
_entity_poly.pdbx_strand_id
1 'polypeptide(L)'
;MAVGAYPVHPGPIPRGVNILERVLCMDLGLPPEGAEGALPPDLTDVESTNRSRTEQATASATCAACHDRINPLGFAFESYDALGAWRDTDNGLPVDTSVEVRLDGTLIPIDGAAALGAAIASSDEARRCYALHTVRTATGIDWDAFDPRITPVLDAFQSNDHIPTLIEDIAVSHIFRTLEVAEVSP
;
A
#
# COMPACT_ATOMS: atom_id res chain seq x y z
N MET A 1 -9.73 -10.28 -0.03
CA MET A 1 -9.07 -10.01 1.27
C MET A 1 -7.98 -11.03 1.64
N ALA A 2 -7.85 -12.17 0.95
CA ALA A 2 -6.76 -13.14 1.17
C ALA A 2 -5.41 -12.78 0.51
N VAL A 3 -5.38 -11.77 -0.37
CA VAL A 3 -4.15 -11.35 -1.07
C VAL A 3 -3.08 -10.94 -0.04
N GLY A 4 -1.87 -11.48 -0.20
CA GLY A 4 -0.74 -11.25 0.70
C GLY A 4 -0.77 -12.10 1.97
N ALA A 5 -1.74 -12.98 2.21
CA ALA A 5 -1.69 -13.87 3.36
C ALA A 5 -0.65 -14.99 3.22
N TYR A 6 -0.17 -15.49 4.36
CA TYR A 6 0.58 -16.75 4.43
C TYR A 6 -0.38 -17.94 4.47
N PRO A 7 0.08 -19.19 4.23
CA PRO A 7 -0.81 -20.34 4.16
C PRO A 7 -1.66 -20.58 5.43
N VAL A 8 -1.19 -20.11 6.60
CA VAL A 8 -1.80 -20.45 7.90
C VAL A 8 -2.23 -19.21 8.69
N HIS A 9 -1.70 -18.02 8.38
CA HIS A 9 -1.96 -16.80 9.15
C HIS A 9 -2.15 -15.58 8.25
N PRO A 10 -2.87 -14.55 8.73
CA PRO A 10 -2.98 -13.28 8.03
C PRO A 10 -1.57 -12.72 7.75
N GLY A 11 -1.41 -12.05 6.61
CA GLY A 11 -0.16 -11.38 6.24
C GLY A 11 -0.28 -9.86 6.39
N PRO A 12 -0.19 -9.29 7.59
CA PRO A 12 -0.31 -7.84 7.77
C PRO A 12 0.83 -7.09 7.07
N ILE A 13 2.07 -7.58 7.17
CA ILE A 13 3.24 -6.98 6.50
C ILE A 13 3.05 -6.87 4.98
N PRO A 14 2.84 -7.98 4.23
CA PRO A 14 2.65 -7.89 2.77
C PRO A 14 1.38 -7.12 2.36
N ARG A 15 0.31 -7.11 3.17
CA ARG A 15 -0.86 -6.24 2.93
C ARG A 15 -0.49 -4.76 3.04
N GLY A 16 0.25 -4.38 4.09
CA GLY A 16 0.74 -3.02 4.29
C GLY A 16 1.69 -2.56 3.19
N VAL A 17 2.64 -3.42 2.81
CA VAL A 17 3.55 -3.18 1.66
C VAL A 17 2.77 -2.96 0.38
N ASN A 18 1.77 -3.80 0.10
CA ASN A 18 0.95 -3.64 -1.11
C ASN A 18 0.22 -2.30 -1.15
N ILE A 19 -0.33 -1.83 -0.02
CA ILE A 19 -0.98 -0.52 0.05
C ILE A 19 0.04 0.59 -0.19
N LEU A 20 1.19 0.54 0.46
CA LEU A 20 2.24 1.56 0.30
C LEU A 20 2.71 1.65 -1.15
N GLU A 21 3.04 0.53 -1.78
CA GLU A 21 3.63 0.53 -3.11
C GLU A 21 2.61 0.70 -4.24
N ARG A 22 1.44 0.07 -4.14
CA ARG A 22 0.47 -0.01 -5.25
C ARG A 22 -0.66 1.00 -5.15
N VAL A 23 -0.92 1.52 -3.97
CA VAL A 23 -2.04 2.45 -3.74
C VAL A 23 -1.52 3.84 -3.39
N LEU A 24 -0.40 3.93 -2.68
CA LEU A 24 0.20 5.21 -2.27
C LEU A 24 1.49 5.55 -3.05
N CYS A 25 1.96 4.65 -3.93
CA CYS A 25 3.17 4.81 -4.74
C CYS A 25 4.42 5.20 -3.92
N MET A 26 4.51 4.70 -2.68
CA MET A 26 5.67 4.87 -1.83
C MET A 26 6.68 3.76 -2.11
N ASP A 27 7.88 4.16 -2.54
CA ASP A 27 9.00 3.25 -2.72
C ASP A 27 9.61 2.89 -1.36
N LEU A 28 9.50 1.62 -0.98
CA LEU A 28 10.10 1.07 0.25
C LEU A 28 11.53 0.58 0.02
N GLY A 29 11.97 0.47 -1.24
CA GLY A 29 13.23 -0.16 -1.59
C GLY A 29 13.25 -1.66 -1.30
N LEU A 30 14.46 -2.23 -1.37
CA LEU A 30 14.67 -3.62 -0.99
C LEU A 30 14.69 -3.75 0.54
N PRO A 31 14.17 -4.88 1.09
CA PRO A 31 14.31 -5.15 2.51
C PRO A 31 15.79 -5.22 2.91
N PRO A 32 16.14 -4.84 4.16
CA PRO A 32 17.50 -5.01 4.66
C PRO A 32 17.97 -6.46 4.59
N GLU A 33 19.27 -6.67 4.39
CA GLU A 33 19.85 -8.02 4.36
C GLU A 33 19.52 -8.80 5.65
N GLY A 34 18.96 -10.00 5.50
CA GLY A 34 18.59 -10.87 6.61
C GLY A 34 17.20 -10.62 7.19
N ALA A 35 16.42 -9.68 6.63
CA ALA A 35 15.02 -9.48 7.00
C ALA A 35 14.16 -10.73 6.77
N GLU A 36 14.50 -11.55 5.76
CA GLU A 36 13.84 -12.81 5.44
C GLU A 36 14.10 -13.91 6.47
N GLY A 37 15.15 -13.76 7.27
CA GLY A 37 15.55 -14.69 8.34
C GLY A 37 14.87 -14.42 9.68
N ALA A 38 14.09 -13.33 9.80
CA ALA A 38 13.27 -13.10 10.98
C ALA A 38 12.24 -14.23 11.11
N LEU A 39 12.18 -14.84 12.30
CA LEU A 39 11.35 -16.02 12.54
C LEU A 39 9.90 -15.74 12.09
N PRO A 40 9.26 -16.66 11.34
CA PRO A 40 7.84 -16.54 11.09
C PRO A 40 7.07 -16.48 12.42
N PRO A 41 5.95 -15.73 12.47
CA PRO A 41 5.14 -15.58 13.68
C PRO A 41 4.82 -16.92 14.36
N ASP A 42 4.74 -18.02 13.60
CA ASP A 42 4.37 -19.35 14.09
C ASP A 42 5.39 -20.00 15.06
N LEU A 43 6.59 -19.45 15.21
CA LEU A 43 7.61 -19.93 16.16
C LEU A 43 7.56 -19.21 17.51
N THR A 44 6.65 -18.25 17.67
CA THR A 44 6.45 -17.48 18.90
C THR A 44 5.06 -17.72 19.49
N ASP A 45 5.02 -17.99 20.79
CA ASP A 45 3.83 -18.15 21.66
C ASP A 45 2.49 -18.35 20.93
N VAL A 46 2.13 -19.62 20.72
CA VAL A 46 0.94 -20.05 19.95
C VAL A 46 -0.36 -19.47 20.51
N GLU A 47 -0.36 -19.03 21.78
CA GLU A 47 -1.52 -18.44 22.45
C GLU A 47 -1.70 -16.93 22.20
N SER A 48 -0.72 -16.25 21.60
CA SER A 48 -0.77 -14.82 21.30
C SER A 48 -1.52 -14.50 20.01
N THR A 49 -1.88 -13.24 19.75
CA THR A 49 -2.49 -12.82 18.47
C THR A 49 -1.45 -12.65 17.36
N ASN A 50 -1.86 -12.76 16.10
CA ASN A 50 -1.04 -12.52 14.91
C ASN A 50 -0.43 -11.12 14.92
N ARG A 51 -1.20 -10.11 15.34
CA ARG A 51 -0.69 -8.76 15.60
C ARG A 51 0.47 -8.78 16.60
N SER A 52 0.28 -9.38 17.77
CA SER A 52 1.31 -9.44 18.82
C SER A 52 2.60 -10.12 18.33
N ARG A 53 2.48 -11.21 17.57
CA ARG A 53 3.64 -11.91 17.00
C ARG A 53 4.35 -11.06 15.95
N THR A 54 3.60 -10.34 15.13
CA THR A 54 4.15 -9.41 14.12
C THR A 54 4.88 -8.25 14.78
N GLU A 55 4.30 -7.64 15.82
CA GLU A 55 4.92 -6.56 16.57
C GLU A 55 6.22 -7.03 17.24
N GLN A 56 6.21 -8.22 17.86
CA GLN A 56 7.43 -8.80 18.43
C GLN A 56 8.52 -9.05 17.38
N ALA A 57 8.15 -9.60 16.22
CA ALA A 57 9.09 -9.86 15.12
C ALA A 57 9.70 -8.58 14.53
N THR A 58 9.01 -7.45 14.64
CA THR A 58 9.39 -6.18 14.00
C THR A 58 9.83 -5.09 15.00
N ALA A 59 10.00 -5.46 16.28
CA ALA A 59 10.29 -4.52 17.37
C ALA A 59 11.72 -3.95 17.38
N SER A 60 12.66 -4.53 16.63
CA SER A 60 14.03 -4.01 16.58
C SER A 60 14.06 -2.63 15.93
N ALA A 61 14.97 -1.75 16.35
CA ALA A 61 15.07 -0.39 15.80
C ALA A 61 15.29 -0.39 14.27
N THR A 62 16.02 -1.38 13.75
CA THR A 62 16.24 -1.56 12.31
C THR A 62 14.94 -1.91 11.57
N CYS A 63 14.08 -2.75 12.17
CA CYS A 63 12.81 -3.14 11.57
C CYS A 63 11.78 -1.99 11.67
N ALA A 64 11.68 -1.35 12.83
CA ALA A 64 10.74 -0.26 13.09
C ALA A 64 10.89 0.91 12.08
N ALA A 65 12.11 1.16 11.59
CA ALA A 65 12.39 2.19 10.59
C ALA A 65 11.45 2.16 9.35
N CYS A 66 11.05 0.96 8.91
CA CYS A 66 10.06 0.78 7.84
C CYS A 66 8.70 0.32 8.40
N HIS A 67 8.72 -0.54 9.42
CA HIS A 67 7.50 -1.17 9.93
C HIS A 67 6.55 -0.22 10.66
N ASP A 68 7.03 0.94 11.13
CA ASP A 68 6.18 2.01 11.67
C ASP A 68 5.17 2.54 10.63
N ARG A 69 5.45 2.37 9.33
CA ARG A 69 4.51 2.71 8.24
C ARG A 69 3.79 1.48 7.69
N ILE A 70 4.47 0.33 7.63
CA ILE A 70 3.92 -0.91 7.04
C ILE A 70 2.87 -1.54 7.95
N ASN A 71 3.20 -1.76 9.22
CA ASN A 71 2.37 -2.55 10.13
C ASN A 71 0.99 -1.92 10.36
N PRO A 72 0.85 -0.60 10.60
CA PRO A 72 -0.47 0.02 10.79
C PRO A 72 -1.44 -0.24 9.63
N LEU A 73 -0.96 -0.13 8.39
CA LEU A 73 -1.77 -0.39 7.20
C LEU A 73 -2.22 -1.85 7.11
N GLY A 74 -1.35 -2.78 7.51
CA GLY A 74 -1.67 -4.21 7.58
C GLY A 74 -2.64 -4.57 8.71
N PHE A 75 -2.45 -3.98 9.89
CA PHE A 75 -3.22 -4.29 11.09
C PHE A 75 -4.68 -3.84 11.02
N ALA A 76 -4.99 -2.82 10.21
CA ALA A 76 -6.38 -2.49 9.89
C ALA A 76 -7.16 -3.67 9.27
N PHE A 77 -6.47 -4.69 8.71
CA PHE A 77 -7.07 -5.88 8.11
C PHE A 77 -7.04 -7.10 9.04
N GLU A 78 -6.68 -6.97 10.31
CA GLU A 78 -6.57 -8.14 11.20
C GLU A 78 -7.90 -8.86 11.42
N SER A 79 -9.06 -8.23 11.18
CA SER A 79 -10.35 -8.94 11.17
C SER A 79 -10.52 -9.91 9.99
N TYR A 80 -9.55 -9.99 9.06
CA TYR A 80 -9.56 -10.94 7.95
C TYR A 80 -8.44 -11.97 8.07
N ASP A 81 -8.83 -13.23 8.18
CA ASP A 81 -7.90 -14.36 8.28
C ASP A 81 -7.10 -14.61 6.99
N ALA A 82 -6.34 -15.70 6.96
CA ALA A 82 -5.53 -16.10 5.81
C ALA A 82 -6.35 -16.38 4.54
N LEU A 83 -7.59 -16.85 4.71
CA LEU A 83 -8.54 -17.10 3.62
C LEU A 83 -9.40 -15.88 3.30
N GLY A 84 -9.24 -14.79 4.06
CA GLY A 84 -10.03 -13.58 3.95
C GLY A 84 -11.41 -13.68 4.58
N ALA A 85 -11.67 -14.69 5.42
CA ALA A 85 -12.88 -14.78 6.22
C ALA A 85 -12.81 -13.80 7.40
N TRP A 86 -13.95 -13.29 7.82
CA TRP A 86 -14.05 -12.40 8.97
C TRP A 86 -13.78 -13.17 10.27
N ARG A 87 -13.07 -12.55 11.21
CA ARG A 87 -12.83 -13.05 12.57
C ARG A 87 -12.88 -11.91 13.58
N ASP A 88 -13.49 -12.19 14.73
CA ASP A 88 -13.49 -11.30 15.90
C ASP A 88 -12.44 -11.71 16.94
N THR A 89 -11.91 -12.93 16.81
CA THR A 89 -10.91 -13.47 17.72
C THR A 89 -9.75 -14.12 16.97
N ASP A 90 -8.58 -14.07 17.57
CA ASP A 90 -7.37 -14.75 17.17
C ASP A 90 -6.82 -15.54 18.37
N ASN A 91 -6.71 -16.86 18.25
CA ASN A 91 -6.31 -17.72 19.36
C ASN A 91 -7.12 -17.48 20.66
N GLY A 92 -8.42 -17.23 20.52
CA GLY A 92 -9.32 -16.97 21.65
C GLY A 92 -9.23 -15.57 22.26
N LEU A 93 -8.31 -14.73 21.77
CA LEU A 93 -8.17 -13.33 22.17
C LEU A 93 -8.89 -12.41 21.17
N PRO A 94 -9.43 -11.25 21.59
CA PRO A 94 -10.07 -10.32 20.68
C PRO A 94 -9.09 -9.76 19.64
N VAL A 95 -9.54 -9.64 18.40
CA VAL A 95 -8.82 -8.93 17.35
C VAL A 95 -8.92 -7.43 17.58
N ASP A 96 -7.80 -6.72 17.47
CA ASP A 96 -7.74 -5.25 17.51
C ASP A 96 -7.23 -4.71 16.16
N THR A 97 -8.09 -3.98 15.47
CA THR A 97 -7.81 -3.30 14.19
C THR A 97 -7.50 -1.81 14.33
N SER A 98 -7.42 -1.30 15.57
CA SER A 98 -7.15 0.11 15.85
C SER A 98 -5.69 0.45 15.59
N VAL A 99 -5.46 1.46 14.75
CA VAL A 99 -4.13 1.88 14.32
C VAL A 99 -4.05 3.39 14.11
N GLU A 100 -2.84 3.93 14.10
CA GLU A 100 -2.55 5.27 13.59
C GLU A 100 -1.80 5.17 12.27
N VAL A 101 -2.33 5.80 11.22
CA VAL A 101 -1.75 5.76 9.88
C VAL A 101 -1.32 7.16 9.47
N ARG A 102 -0.13 7.27 8.87
CA ARG A 102 0.32 8.53 8.27
C ARG A 102 -0.13 8.63 6.82
N LEU A 103 -1.02 9.58 6.52
CA LEU A 103 -1.48 9.94 5.18
C LEU A 103 -1.42 11.47 5.04
N ASP A 104 -1.00 11.95 3.88
CA ASP A 104 -0.75 13.35 3.54
C ASP A 104 0.08 14.07 4.60
N GLY A 105 1.11 13.38 5.09
CA GLY A 105 1.99 13.84 6.17
C GLY A 105 1.35 13.88 7.57
N THR A 106 0.06 13.61 7.70
CA THR A 106 -0.75 13.69 8.92
C THR A 106 -0.98 12.31 9.53
N LEU A 107 -0.92 12.21 10.86
CA LEU A 107 -1.24 10.97 11.57
C LEU A 107 -2.75 10.93 11.88
N ILE A 108 -3.43 9.87 11.47
CA ILE A 108 -4.89 9.72 11.55
C ILE A 108 -5.24 8.41 12.27
N PRO A 109 -6.11 8.43 13.30
CA PRO A 109 -6.61 7.21 13.92
C PRO A 109 -7.59 6.51 12.98
N ILE A 110 -7.42 5.20 12.82
CA ILE A 110 -8.21 4.34 11.94
C ILE A 110 -8.59 3.08 12.70
N ASP A 111 -9.83 2.63 12.52
CA ASP A 111 -10.30 1.36 13.04
C ASP A 111 -10.88 0.52 11.90
N GLY A 112 -10.12 -0.52 11.53
CA GLY A 112 -10.54 -1.49 10.52
C GLY A 112 -10.34 -1.07 9.07
N ALA A 113 -10.39 -2.07 8.19
CA ALA A 113 -10.08 -1.94 6.77
C ALA A 113 -11.03 -0.98 6.03
N ALA A 114 -12.30 -0.90 6.44
CA ALA A 114 -13.28 -0.01 5.80
C ALA A 114 -12.95 1.47 6.08
N ALA A 115 -12.63 1.82 7.33
CA ALA A 115 -12.20 3.16 7.69
C ALA A 115 -10.88 3.52 7.00
N LEU A 116 -9.95 2.57 6.93
CA LEU A 116 -8.69 2.76 6.19
C LEU A 116 -8.94 3.05 4.71
N GLY A 117 -9.79 2.27 4.05
CA GLY A 117 -10.13 2.47 2.65
C GLY A 117 -10.75 3.85 2.38
N ALA A 118 -11.63 4.32 3.27
CA ALA A 118 -12.21 5.66 3.17
C ALA A 118 -11.17 6.78 3.34
N ALA A 119 -10.23 6.60 4.28
CA ALA A 119 -9.14 7.55 4.51
C ALA A 119 -8.18 7.62 3.30
N ILE A 120 -7.77 6.47 2.76
CA ILE A 120 -6.94 6.39 1.56
C ILE A 120 -7.64 7.01 0.36
N ALA A 121 -8.92 6.70 0.13
CA ALA A 121 -9.67 7.26 -0.99
C ALA A 121 -9.79 8.79 -0.93
N SER A 122 -9.62 9.38 0.26
CA SER A 122 -9.66 10.82 0.46
C SER A 122 -8.28 11.49 0.37
N SER A 123 -7.19 10.72 0.22
CA SER A 123 -5.81 11.21 0.33
C SER A 123 -5.24 11.71 -1.00
N ASP A 124 -4.40 12.75 -0.94
CA ASP A 124 -3.74 13.29 -2.13
C ASP A 124 -2.70 12.33 -2.68
N GLU A 125 -2.02 11.57 -1.83
CA GLU A 125 -1.08 10.53 -2.29
C GLU A 125 -1.76 9.43 -3.10
N ALA A 126 -2.95 8.97 -2.65
CA ALA A 126 -3.70 7.95 -3.35
C ALA A 126 -4.22 8.46 -4.70
N ARG A 127 -4.76 9.69 -4.74
CA ARG A 127 -5.16 10.35 -5.99
C ARG A 127 -3.99 10.46 -6.97
N ARG A 128 -2.83 10.90 -6.48
CA ARG A 128 -1.61 11.02 -7.31
C ARG A 128 -1.17 9.68 -7.86
N CYS A 129 -1.13 8.65 -7.02
CA CYS A 129 -0.72 7.31 -7.42
C CYS A 129 -1.69 6.70 -8.44
N TYR A 130 -2.99 6.90 -8.26
CA TYR A 130 -4.00 6.49 -9.24
C TYR A 130 -3.79 7.16 -10.60
N ALA A 131 -3.55 8.48 -10.63
CA ALA A 131 -3.26 9.19 -11.87
C ALA A 131 -1.97 8.68 -12.53
N LEU A 132 -0.92 8.41 -11.76
CA LEU A 132 0.34 7.85 -12.26
C LEU A 132 0.14 6.49 -12.92
N HIS A 133 -0.58 5.58 -12.26
CA HIS A 133 -0.89 4.27 -12.85
C HIS A 133 -1.74 4.38 -14.12
N THR A 134 -2.68 5.31 -14.15
CA THR A 134 -3.52 5.57 -15.33
C THR A 134 -2.68 6.11 -16.49
N VAL A 135 -1.79 7.07 -16.24
CA VAL A 135 -0.84 7.58 -17.23
C VAL A 135 0.03 6.45 -17.78
N ARG A 136 0.68 5.67 -16.90
CA ARG A 136 1.56 4.55 -17.29
C ARG A 136 0.83 3.52 -18.14
N THR A 137 -0.40 3.20 -17.77
CA THR A 137 -1.25 2.25 -18.50
C THR A 137 -1.67 2.81 -19.85
N ALA A 138 -2.09 4.07 -19.91
CA ALA A 138 -2.53 4.72 -21.14
C ALA A 138 -1.39 4.89 -22.15
N THR A 139 -0.19 5.25 -21.69
CA THR A 139 0.97 5.46 -22.57
C THR A 139 1.78 4.19 -22.84
N GLY A 140 1.64 3.16 -22.01
CA GLY A 140 2.50 1.96 -22.05
C GLY A 140 3.95 2.22 -21.64
N ILE A 141 4.21 3.30 -20.91
CA ILE A 141 5.56 3.72 -20.47
C ILE A 141 5.59 3.71 -18.96
N ASP A 142 6.66 3.17 -18.38
CA ASP A 142 6.91 3.25 -16.94
C ASP A 142 7.49 4.62 -16.56
N TRP A 143 6.64 5.63 -16.54
CA TRP A 143 7.02 6.99 -16.18
C TRP A 143 7.51 7.09 -14.74
N ASP A 144 8.57 7.85 -14.50
CA ASP A 144 8.95 8.26 -13.15
C ASP A 144 7.90 9.19 -12.55
N ALA A 145 7.56 9.00 -11.27
CA ALA A 145 6.50 9.75 -10.59
C ALA A 145 6.77 11.27 -10.49
N PHE A 146 8.03 11.67 -10.68
CA PHE A 146 8.50 13.05 -10.65
C PHE A 146 8.88 13.58 -12.03
N ASP A 147 8.61 12.82 -13.11
CA ASP A 147 8.88 13.29 -14.47
C ASP A 147 8.04 14.55 -14.79
N PRO A 148 8.67 15.69 -15.12
CA PRO A 148 7.97 16.96 -15.31
C PRO A 148 6.97 16.92 -16.48
N ARG A 149 7.08 15.95 -17.39
CA ARG A 149 6.15 15.78 -18.52
C ARG A 149 4.78 15.25 -18.10
N ILE A 150 4.71 14.51 -17.00
CA ILE A 150 3.45 13.94 -16.49
C ILE A 150 2.89 14.74 -15.30
N THR A 151 3.74 15.47 -14.57
CA THR A 151 3.35 16.25 -13.38
C THR A 151 2.10 17.11 -13.58
N PRO A 152 1.90 17.85 -14.70
CA PRO A 152 0.68 18.65 -14.88
C PRO A 152 -0.61 17.81 -14.85
N VAL A 153 -0.58 16.59 -15.40
CA VAL A 153 -1.75 15.69 -15.41
C VAL A 153 -2.01 15.14 -14.01
N LEU A 154 -0.94 14.79 -13.28
CA LEU A 154 -1.06 14.30 -11.90
C LEU A 154 -1.62 15.37 -10.97
N ASP A 155 -1.09 16.59 -11.06
CA ASP A 155 -1.51 17.72 -10.22
C ASP A 155 -2.95 18.16 -10.52
N ALA A 156 -3.35 18.14 -11.80
CA ALA A 156 -4.71 18.43 -12.22
C ALA A 156 -5.72 17.44 -11.59
N PHE A 157 -5.39 16.13 -11.62
CA PHE A 157 -6.25 15.11 -11.03
C PHE A 157 -6.36 15.20 -9.51
N GLN A 158 -5.25 15.51 -8.82
CA GLN A 158 -5.28 15.74 -7.37
C GLN A 158 -6.30 16.83 -6.98
N SER A 159 -6.48 17.84 -7.84
CA SER A 159 -7.41 18.95 -7.58
C SER A 159 -8.86 18.66 -7.99
N ASN A 160 -9.07 17.85 -9.04
CA ASN A 160 -10.40 17.64 -9.63
C ASN A 160 -11.09 16.34 -9.21
N ASP A 161 -10.32 15.32 -8.82
CA ASP A 161 -10.76 13.96 -8.45
C ASP A 161 -11.84 13.37 -9.36
N HIS A 162 -11.74 13.65 -10.67
CA HIS A 162 -12.76 13.27 -11.65
C HIS A 162 -12.15 12.41 -12.77
N ILE A 163 -12.40 11.10 -12.68
CA ILE A 163 -11.79 10.09 -13.57
C ILE A 163 -12.01 10.38 -15.06
N PRO A 164 -13.22 10.77 -15.54
CA PRO A 164 -13.40 11.12 -16.95
C PRO A 164 -12.48 12.27 -17.40
N THR A 165 -12.29 13.29 -16.55
CA THR A 165 -11.41 14.42 -16.85
C THR A 165 -9.94 14.00 -16.89
N LEU A 166 -9.50 13.11 -16.00
CA LEU A 166 -8.15 12.52 -16.08
C LEU A 166 -7.91 11.82 -17.43
N ILE A 167 -8.88 11.04 -17.91
CA ILE A 167 -8.76 10.34 -19.20
C ILE A 167 -8.67 11.34 -20.36
N GLU A 168 -9.50 12.39 -20.34
CA GLU A 168 -9.45 13.48 -21.33
C GLU A 168 -8.10 14.19 -21.31
N ASP A 169 -7.63 14.60 -20.13
CA ASP A 169 -6.34 15.28 -19.93
C ASP A 169 -5.18 14.44 -20.46
N ILE A 170 -5.20 13.13 -20.21
CA ILE A 170 -4.22 12.19 -20.78
C ILE A 170 -4.35 12.16 -22.31
N ALA A 171 -5.55 11.96 -22.86
CA ALA A 171 -5.75 11.81 -24.31
C ALA A 171 -5.31 13.04 -25.13
N VAL A 172 -5.47 14.25 -24.56
CA VAL A 172 -5.06 15.50 -25.21
C VAL A 172 -3.63 15.95 -24.84
N SER A 173 -2.97 15.24 -23.92
CA SER A 173 -1.61 15.55 -23.51
C SER A 173 -0.58 15.32 -24.63
N HIS A 174 0.60 15.91 -24.50
CA HIS A 174 1.72 15.60 -25.39
C HIS A 174 2.26 14.17 -25.14
N ILE A 175 2.31 13.75 -23.87
CA ILE A 175 2.83 12.43 -23.46
C ILE A 175 2.06 11.26 -24.10
N PHE A 176 0.80 11.46 -24.48
CA PHE A 176 0.00 10.45 -25.18
C PHE A 176 0.04 10.60 -26.71
N ARG A 177 -0.01 11.83 -27.22
CA ARG A 177 -0.16 12.09 -28.67
C ARG A 177 1.13 11.91 -29.48
N THR A 178 2.29 12.00 -28.84
CA THR A 178 3.58 11.99 -29.54
C THR A 178 4.49 10.89 -29.02
N LEU A 179 3.93 9.73 -28.64
CA LEU A 179 4.72 8.59 -28.21
C LEU A 179 5.74 8.23 -29.30
N GLU A 180 7.00 8.58 -29.07
CA GLU A 180 8.10 8.05 -29.84
C GLU A 180 8.27 6.60 -29.42
N VAL A 181 7.77 5.68 -30.25
CA VAL A 181 8.11 4.27 -30.12
C VAL A 181 9.61 4.19 -30.34
N ALA A 182 10.38 3.89 -29.28
CA ALA A 182 11.79 3.60 -29.44
C ALA A 182 11.92 2.51 -30.51
N GLU A 183 12.59 2.82 -31.63
CA GLU A 183 12.83 1.85 -32.69
C GLU A 183 13.57 0.66 -32.07
N VAL A 184 12.91 -0.50 -32.02
CA VAL A 184 13.59 -1.75 -31.66
C VAL A 184 14.57 -2.03 -32.79
N SER A 185 15.86 -1.81 -32.53
CA SER A 185 16.91 -2.20 -33.47
C SER A 185 16.87 -3.72 -33.66
N PRO A 186 16.85 -4.21 -34.92
CA PRO A 186 16.71 -5.62 -35.24
C PRO A 186 17.91 -6.48 -34.81
#